data_AF-A0A9D4S1Y7-F1
#
_entry.id   AF-A0A9D4S1Y7-F1
#
_cell.length_a   1.000
_cell.length_b   1.000
_cell.length_c   1.000
_cell.angle_alpha   90.00
_cell.angle_beta   90.00
_cell.angle_gamma   90.00
#
_symmetry.space_group_name_H-M   'P 1'
#
loop_
_entity.id
_entity.type
_entity.pdbx_description
1 polymer ?
#
loop_
_entity_poly.entity_id
_entity_poly.type
_entity_poly.pdbx_seq_one_letter_code
_entity_poly.pdbx_strand_id
1 'polypeptide(L)'
;MLVPLLRREAATVDLTIRLVSEHALARIGKKKYKDVHGKLFDTWDKYEDDEITTTQLLRRGSKISGFGPDSTHDPIHDDDV
;
A
#
# COMPACT_ATOMS: atom_id res chain seq x y z
N MET A 1 9.13 -41.67 -26.16
CA MET A 1 7.98 -41.29 -25.31
C MET A 1 8.35 -40.44 -24.07
N LEU A 2 9.61 -40.32 -23.68
CA LEU A 2 10.02 -39.56 -22.49
C LEU A 2 9.98 -38.02 -22.67
N VAL A 3 10.46 -37.52 -23.81
CA VAL A 3 10.50 -36.09 -24.16
C VAL A 3 9.15 -35.36 -24.05
N PRO A 4 8.03 -35.89 -24.60
CA PRO A 4 6.72 -35.21 -24.48
C PRO A 4 6.17 -35.22 -23.05
N LEU A 5 6.48 -36.23 -22.25
CA LEU A 5 6.06 -36.29 -20.84
C LEU A 5 6.80 -35.24 -20.01
N LEU A 6 8.12 -35.13 -20.19
CA LEU A 6 8.94 -34.13 -19.51
C LEU A 6 8.52 -32.70 -19.88
N ARG A 7 8.17 -32.46 -21.15
CA ARG A 7 7.63 -31.16 -21.60
C ARG A 7 6.30 -30.81 -20.91
N ARG A 8 5.42 -31.80 -20.72
CA ARG A 8 4.12 -31.60 -20.06
C ARG A 8 4.31 -31.30 -18.57
N GLU A 9 5.25 -31.99 -17.92
CA GLU A 9 5.60 -31.76 -16.53
C GLU A 9 6.22 -30.37 -16.33
N ALA A 10 7.18 -29.98 -17.17
CA ALA A 10 7.79 -28.65 -17.14
C ALA A 10 6.75 -27.53 -17.30
N ALA A 11 5.80 -27.66 -18.23
CA ALA A 11 4.71 -26.70 -18.42
C ALA A 11 3.80 -26.60 -17.18
N THR A 12 3.57 -27.71 -16.48
CA THR A 12 2.73 -27.74 -15.29
C THR A 12 3.43 -27.06 -14.10
N VAL A 13 4.73 -27.30 -13.95
CA VAL A 13 5.56 -26.64 -12.92
C VAL A 13 5.62 -25.14 -13.16
N ASP A 14 5.81 -24.69 -14.40
CA ASP A 14 5.84 -23.26 -14.76
C ASP A 14 4.52 -22.55 -14.40
N LEU A 15 3.38 -23.13 -14.79
CA LEU A 15 2.06 -22.60 -14.43
C LEU A 15 1.85 -22.55 -12.91
N THR A 16 2.32 -23.57 -12.19
CA THR A 16 2.19 -23.62 -10.72
C THR A 16 3.03 -22.53 -10.06
N ILE A 17 4.28 -22.34 -10.49
CA ILE A 17 5.16 -21.26 -10.01
C ILE A 17 4.49 -19.90 -10.23
N ARG A 18 3.93 -19.69 -11.43
CA ARG A 18 3.22 -18.46 -11.76
C ARG A 18 1.98 -18.23 -10.89
N LEU A 19 1.15 -19.24 -10.69
CA LEU A 19 -0.05 -19.10 -9.87
C LEU A 19 0.30 -18.79 -8.39
N VAL A 20 1.34 -19.43 -7.87
CA VAL A 20 1.83 -19.19 -6.50
C VAL A 20 2.40 -17.78 -6.38
N SER A 21 3.15 -17.29 -7.38
CA SER A 21 3.71 -15.93 -7.36
C SER A 21 2.62 -14.87 -7.47
N GLU A 22 1.62 -15.06 -8.33
CA GLU A 22 0.45 -14.19 -8.43
C GLU A 22 -0.34 -14.15 -7.12
N HIS A 23 -0.56 -15.31 -6.48
CA HIS A 23 -1.22 -15.37 -5.17
C HIS A 23 -0.40 -14.68 -4.07
N ALA A 24 0.93 -14.85 -4.07
CA ALA A 24 1.81 -14.17 -3.14
C ALA A 24 1.75 -12.64 -3.33
N LEU A 25 1.76 -12.17 -4.59
CA LEU A 25 1.63 -10.76 -4.92
C LEU A 25 0.28 -10.20 -4.47
N ALA A 26 -0.82 -10.93 -4.71
CA ALA A 26 -2.14 -10.54 -4.24
C ALA A 26 -2.20 -10.44 -2.70
N ARG A 27 -1.56 -11.37 -1.99
CA ARG A 27 -1.47 -11.34 -0.52
C ARG A 27 -0.67 -10.13 -0.02
N ILE A 28 0.46 -9.83 -0.65
CA ILE A 28 1.27 -8.64 -0.32
C ILE A 28 0.49 -7.36 -0.62
N GLY A 29 -0.16 -7.28 -1.78
CA GLY A 29 -1.01 -6.16 -2.17
C GLY A 29 -2.16 -5.92 -1.19
N LYS A 30 -2.87 -6.98 -0.80
CA LYS A 30 -3.94 -6.91 0.23
C LYS A 30 -3.41 -6.43 1.57
N LYS A 31 -2.25 -6.91 2.01
CA LYS A 31 -1.62 -6.46 3.26
C LYS A 31 -1.29 -4.97 3.18
N LYS A 32 -0.60 -4.54 2.13
CA LYS A 32 -0.24 -3.13 1.93
C LYS A 32 -1.46 -2.23 1.84
N TYR A 33 -2.50 -2.67 1.14
CA TYR A 33 -3.77 -1.96 1.05
C TYR A 33 -4.41 -1.78 2.43
N LYS A 34 -4.50 -2.86 3.22
CA LYS A 34 -5.04 -2.79 4.59
C LYS A 34 -4.21 -1.86 5.48
N ASP A 35 -2.89 -1.92 5.40
CA ASP A 35 -2.00 -1.09 6.23
C ASP A 35 -2.12 0.40 5.87
N VAL A 36 -2.21 0.73 4.57
CA VAL A 36 -2.32 2.12 4.08
C VAL A 36 -3.71 2.68 4.34
N HIS A 37 -4.75 1.94 3.95
CA HIS A 37 -6.13 2.39 4.13
C HIS A 37 -6.54 2.41 5.59
N GLY A 38 -6.08 1.46 6.41
CA GLY A 38 -6.32 1.48 7.87
C GLY A 38 -5.81 2.78 8.49
N LYS A 39 -4.55 3.14 8.24
CA LYS A 39 -3.97 4.40 8.74
C LYS A 39 -4.69 5.64 8.21
N LEU A 40 -5.16 5.59 6.96
CA LEU A 40 -5.91 6.70 6.37
C LEU A 40 -7.26 6.86 7.06
N PHE A 41 -7.99 5.77 7.28
CA PHE A 41 -9.26 5.79 8.00
C PHE A 41 -9.08 6.21 9.45
N ASP A 42 -8.07 5.70 10.17
CA ASP A 42 -7.75 6.15 11.53
C ASP A 42 -7.46 7.67 11.60
N THR A 43 -6.91 8.25 10.53
CA THR A 43 -6.67 9.70 10.45
C THR A 43 -7.93 10.46 10.06
N TRP A 44 -8.79 9.85 9.25
CA TRP A 44 -10.09 10.39 8.87
C TRP A 44 -11.04 10.45 10.08
N ASP A 45 -11.09 9.40 10.90
CA ASP A 45 -11.91 9.36 12.11
C ASP A 45 -11.51 10.50 13.07
N LYS A 46 -10.20 10.75 13.23
CA LYS A 46 -9.70 11.90 14.03
C LYS A 46 -10.08 13.26 13.47
N TYR A 47 -10.29 13.35 12.15
CA TYR A 47 -10.78 14.58 11.54
C TYR A 47 -12.28 14.75 11.78
N GLU A 48 -13.05 13.66 11.73
CA GLU A 48 -14.48 13.66 12.06
C GLU A 48 -14.73 14.01 13.53
N ASP A 49 -13.83 13.60 14.43
CA ASP A 49 -13.85 13.94 15.86
C ASP A 49 -13.32 15.37 16.17
N ASP A 50 -13.11 16.21 15.15
CA ASP A 50 -12.54 17.57 15.22
C ASP A 50 -11.15 17.65 15.91
N GLU A 51 -10.44 16.53 16.09
CA GLU A 51 -9.11 16.49 16.72
C GLU A 51 -7.99 17.02 15.83
N ILE A 52 -8.19 16.97 14.50
CA ILE A 52 -7.22 17.45 13.52
C ILE A 52 -7.87 18.30 12.45
N THR A 53 -7.13 19.28 11.94
CA THR A 53 -7.59 20.12 10.83
C THR A 53 -7.44 19.41 9.48
N THR A 54 -8.16 19.86 8.46
CA THR A 54 -8.10 19.32 7.10
C THR A 54 -6.67 19.36 6.52
N THR A 55 -5.88 20.39 6.83
CA THR A 55 -4.47 20.50 6.40
C THR A 55 -3.60 19.40 7.01
N GLN A 56 -3.83 19.06 8.28
CA GLN A 56 -3.15 17.97 8.96
C GLN A 56 -3.55 16.60 8.41
N LEU A 57 -4.85 16.40 8.11
CA LEU A 57 -5.35 15.20 7.44
C LEU A 57 -4.68 14.99 6.09
N LEU A 58 -4.66 16.01 5.23
CA LEU A 58 -4.05 15.94 3.90
C LEU A 58 -2.54 15.69 3.98
N ARG A 59 -1.83 16.34 4.91
CA ARG A 59 -0.39 16.11 5.14
C ARG A 59 -0.10 14.69 5.62
N ARG A 60 -0.91 14.17 6.55
CA ARG A 60 -0.78 12.79 7.04
C ARG A 60 -1.12 11.77 5.94
N GLY A 61 -2.20 11.98 5.19
CA GLY A 61 -2.59 11.12 4.05
C GLY A 61 -1.52 11.08 2.94
N SER A 62 -0.89 12.22 2.65
CA SER A 62 0.27 12.33 1.76
C SER A 62 1.46 11.46 2.22
N LYS A 63 1.78 11.48 3.53
CA LYS A 63 2.83 10.64 4.12
C LYS A 63 2.47 9.15 4.14
N ILE A 64 1.20 8.81 4.40
CA ILE A 64 0.69 7.42 4.46
C ILE A 64 0.70 6.77 3.07
N SER A 65 0.32 7.52 2.05
CA SER A 65 0.33 7.05 0.65
C SER A 65 1.74 7.02 0.05
N GLY A 66 2.70 7.73 0.63
CA GLY A 66 4.07 7.84 0.13
C GLY A 66 4.18 8.67 -1.15
N PHE A 67 3.15 9.49 -1.45
CA PHE A 67 3.01 10.23 -2.71
C PHE A 67 3.15 11.75 -2.56
N GLY A 68 3.49 12.27 -1.39
CA GLY A 68 3.64 13.71 -1.23
C GLY A 68 5.07 14.22 -1.10
N PRO A 69 5.25 15.53 -1.29
CA PRO A 69 6.55 16.18 -1.20
C PRO A 69 7.15 15.97 0.18
N ASP A 70 8.37 15.43 0.21
CA ASP A 70 9.17 15.31 1.42
C ASP A 70 9.31 16.71 2.04
N SER A 71 8.57 16.95 3.13
CA SER A 71 8.48 18.26 3.78
C SER A 71 9.72 18.59 4.61
N THR A 72 10.90 18.06 4.25
CA THR A 72 12.17 18.39 4.88
C THR A 72 12.57 19.86 4.62
N HIS A 73 11.88 20.55 3.72
CA HIS A 73 12.00 21.98 3.56
C HIS A 73 10.60 22.60 3.47
N ASP A 74 10.10 23.19 4.56
CA ASP A 74 9.44 24.49 4.54
C ASP A 74 9.10 25.02 5.94
N PRO A 75 9.10 26.35 6.12
CA PRO A 75 9.38 27.00 7.39
C PRO A 75 8.17 27.03 8.32
N ILE A 76 8.48 27.12 9.61
CA ILE A 76 7.55 27.40 10.70
C ILE A 76 6.73 28.63 10.31
N HIS A 77 5.42 28.44 10.14
CA HIS A 77 4.47 29.53 10.23
C HIS A 77 3.72 29.34 11.55
N ASP A 78 4.17 30.10 12.55
CA ASP A 78 3.34 30.55 13.65
C ASP A 78 2.10 31.21 13.06
N ASP A 79 0.92 30.62 13.29
CA ASP A 79 -0.38 31.28 13.46
C ASP A 79 -1.43 30.17 13.63
N ASP A 80 -1.81 29.88 14.86
CA ASP A 80 -3.14 30.28 15.35
C ASP A 80 -3.37 29.80 16.80
N VAL A 81 -3.85 30.78 17.57
CA VAL A 81 -4.43 30.74 18.93
C VAL A 81 -5.66 29.84 18.98
#